data_AF-A0A0N4YQV0-F1
#
_entry.id   AF-A0A0N4YQV0-F1
#
_cell.length_a   1.000
_cell.length_b   1.000
_cell.length_c   1.000
_cell.angle_alpha   90.00
_cell.angle_beta   90.00
_cell.angle_gamma   90.00
#
_symmetry.space_group_name_H-M   'P 1'
#
loop_
_entity.id
_entity.type
_entity.pdbx_description
1 polymer ?
#
loop_
_entity_poly.entity_id
_entity_poly.type
_entity_poly.pdbx_seq_one_letter_code
_entity_poly.pdbx_strand_id
1 'polypeptide(L)' 'MLLESAGAYSQIAEQLRSVVKWKGAVCSFPKNVAVLQYMLVSLLYGERESMLASFECEPAESNSEREQLKKLKVR' A
#
# COMPACT_ATOMS: atom_id res chain seq x y z
N MET A 1 0.72 -31.94 18.86
CA MET A 1 1.43 -31.77 17.58
C MET A 1 0.57 -32.02 16.34
N LEU A 2 0.15 -33.26 15.97
CA LEU A 2 -0.69 -33.49 14.76
C LEU A 2 -2.10 -32.84 14.82
N LEU A 3 -2.73 -32.83 16.00
CA LEU A 3 -4.02 -32.15 16.20
C LEU A 3 -3.91 -30.60 16.16
N GLU A 4 -2.80 -30.04 16.65
CA GLU A 4 -2.56 -28.59 16.62
C GLU A 4 -2.30 -28.10 15.19
N SER A 5 -1.57 -28.88 14.39
CA SER A 5 -1.40 -28.58 12.96
C SER A 5 -2.73 -28.62 12.20
N ALA A 6 -3.63 -29.54 12.52
CA ALA A 6 -4.96 -29.61 11.88
C ALA A 6 -5.80 -28.35 12.17
N GLY A 7 -5.71 -27.82 13.39
CA GLY A 7 -6.34 -26.55 13.77
C GLY A 7 -5.80 -25.35 12.97
N ALA A 8 -4.48 -25.24 12.84
CA ALA A 8 -3.83 -24.17 12.07
C ALA A 8 -4.19 -24.22 10.58
N TYR A 9 -4.18 -25.41 9.96
CA TYR A 9 -4.59 -25.56 8.56
C TYR A 9 -6.07 -25.23 8.35
N SER A 10 -6.94 -25.56 9.30
CA SER A 10 -8.37 -25.22 9.24
C SER A 10 -8.60 -23.70 9.24
N GLN A 11 -7.89 -22.97 10.11
CA GLN A 11 -7.97 -21.50 10.17
C GLN A 11 -7.47 -20.85 8.88
N ILE A 12 -6.35 -21.31 8.33
CA ILE A 12 -5.83 -20.81 7.05
C ILE A 12 -6.81 -21.10 5.92
N ALA A 13 -7.40 -22.30 5.89
CA ALA A 13 -8.39 -22.65 4.88
C ALA A 13 -9.63 -21.75 4.96
N GLU A 14 -10.03 -21.34 6.16
CA GLU A 14 -11.15 -20.40 6.35
C GLU A 14 -10.83 -19.00 5.80
N GLN A 15 -9.64 -18.48 6.09
CA GLN A 15 -9.19 -17.20 5.52
C GLN A 15 -9.09 -17.27 3.98
N LEU A 16 -8.55 -18.36 3.45
CA LEU A 16 -8.44 -18.57 2.01
C LEU A 16 -9.81 -18.64 1.33
N ARG A 17 -10.80 -19.28 1.96
CA ARG A 17 -12.19 -19.31 1.45
C ARG A 17 -12.76 -17.90 1.30
N SER A 18 -12.48 -17.00 2.25
CA SER A 18 -12.88 -15.59 2.16
C SER A 18 -12.24 -14.91 0.94
N VAL A 19 -10.93 -15.07 0.74
CA VAL A 19 -10.22 -14.50 -0.42
C VAL A 19 -10.78 -15.01 -1.74
N VAL A 20 -11.04 -16.32 -1.85
CA VAL A 20 -11.62 -16.93 -3.06
C VAL A 20 -13.02 -16.38 -3.34
N LYS A 21 -13.85 -16.22 -2.31
CA LYS A 21 -15.18 -15.62 -2.44
C LYS A 21 -15.09 -14.19 -3.01
N TRP A 22 -14.19 -13.37 -2.49
CA TRP A 22 -13.99 -11.99 -2.99
C TRP A 22 -13.40 -11.93 -4.40
N LYS A 23 -12.51 -12.85 -4.75
CA LYS A 23 -11.94 -12.94 -6.11
C LYS A 23 -13.02 -13.19 -7.17
N GLY A 24 -14.07 -13.92 -6.83
CA GLY A 24 -15.19 -14.21 -7.72
C GLY A 24 -16.22 -13.08 -7.85
N ALA A 25 -16.09 -12.00 -7.08
CA ALA A 25 -17.03 -10.88 -7.14
C ALA A 25 -16.93 -10.17 -8.50
N VAL A 26 -18.06 -9.99 -9.17
CA VAL A 26 -18.14 -9.30 -10.46
C VAL A 26 -18.32 -7.80 -10.21
N CYS A 27 -17.48 -6.98 -10.84
CA CYS A 27 -17.67 -5.54 -10.86
C CYS A 27 -18.78 -5.19 -11.86
N SER A 28 -19.84 -4.50 -11.39
CA SER A 28 -20.95 -4.05 -12.23
C SER A 28 -20.62 -2.83 -13.09
N PHE A 29 -19.47 -2.19 -12.86
CA PHE A 29 -19.04 -1.01 -13.60
C PHE A 29 -18.15 -1.40 -14.79
N PRO A 30 -18.36 -0.81 -15.97
CA PRO A 30 -17.50 -1.06 -17.12
C PRO A 30 -16.08 -0.59 -16.85
N LYS A 31 -15.09 -1.35 -17.34
CA LYS A 31 -13.68 -0.97 -17.26
C LYS A 31 -13.41 0.21 -18.18
N ASN A 32 -12.78 1.25 -17.65
CA ASN A 32 -12.20 2.31 -18.47
C ASN A 32 -10.72 2.03 -18.71
N VAL A 33 -10.36 1.66 -19.94
CA VAL A 33 -9.00 1.24 -20.30
C VAL A 33 -7.98 2.36 -20.08
N ALA A 34 -8.31 3.61 -20.39
CA ALA A 34 -7.40 4.73 -20.21
C ALA A 34 -7.09 4.99 -18.73
N VAL A 35 -8.12 4.93 -17.87
CA VAL A 35 -7.94 5.08 -16.41
C VAL A 35 -7.14 3.92 -15.84
N LEU A 36 -7.43 2.67 -16.26
CA LEU A 36 -6.68 1.50 -15.84
C LEU A 36 -5.20 1.59 -16.25
N GLN A 37 -4.94 1.97 -17.49
CA GLN A 37 -3.57 2.14 -17.98
C GLN A 37 -2.83 3.20 -17.17
N TYR A 38 -3.45 4.36 -16.94
CA TYR A 38 -2.88 5.41 -16.11
C TYR A 38 -2.53 4.88 -14.71
N MET A 39 -3.46 4.21 -14.03
CA MET A 39 -3.22 3.66 -12.68
C MET A 39 -2.11 2.61 -12.65
N LEU A 40 -1.98 1.78 -13.69
CA LEU A 40 -0.99 0.71 -13.76
C LEU A 40 0.44 1.20 -14.09
N VAL A 41 0.59 2.34 -14.76
CA VAL A 41 1.90 2.88 -15.18
C VAL A 41 2.33 4.13 -14.43
N SER A 42 1.46 4.68 -13.58
CA SER A 42 1.79 5.84 -12.76
C SER A 42 2.96 5.54 -11.83
N LEU A 43 3.89 6.48 -11.73
CA LEU A 43 4.98 6.41 -10.77
C LEU A 43 4.42 6.53 -9.36
N LEU A 44 4.81 5.62 -8.48
CA LEU A 44 4.52 5.69 -7.07
C LEU A 44 5.77 6.19 -6.35
N TYR A 45 5.60 7.22 -5.53
CA TYR A 45 6.66 7.67 -4.64
C TYR A 45 6.78 6.69 -3.47
N GLY A 46 8.02 6.35 -3.12
CA GLY A 46 8.29 5.69 -1.85
C GLY A 46 8.04 6.64 -0.68
N GLU A 47 8.14 6.12 0.54
CA GLU A 47 7.93 6.89 1.76
C GLU A 47 8.85 8.13 1.80
N ARG A 48 10.12 7.94 1.45
CA ARG A 48 11.12 9.01 1.47
C ARG A 48 10.82 10.09 0.44
N GLU A 49 10.58 9.70 -0.81
CA GLU A 49 10.35 10.63 -1.91
C GLU A 49 9.06 11.41 -1.68
N SER A 50 8.02 10.75 -1.16
CA SER A 50 6.78 11.41 -0.75
C SER A 50 7.01 12.46 0.34
N MET A 51 7.87 12.14 1.33
CA MET A 51 8.18 13.05 2.42
C MET A 51 9.10 14.21 2.00
N LEU A 52 9.97 14.01 1.02
CA LEU A 52 10.71 15.10 0.41
C LEU A 52 9.78 16.03 -0.38
N ALA A 53 8.91 15.46 -1.21
CA ALA A 53 7.92 16.21 -1.99
C ALA A 53 6.97 17.00 -1.10
N SER A 54 6.58 16.47 0.07
CA SER A 54 5.73 17.23 1.01
C SER A 54 6.43 18.50 1.49
N PHE A 55 7.74 18.46 1.75
CA PHE A 55 8.50 19.65 2.15
C PHE A 55 8.76 20.65 1.01
N GLU A 56 8.60 20.24 -0.25
CA GLU A 56 8.61 21.13 -1.41
C GLU A 56 7.27 21.87 -1.56
N CYS A 57 6.16 21.21 -1.21
CA CYS A 57 4.82 21.81 -1.19
C CYS A 57 4.63 22.74 0.02
N GLU A 58 5.07 22.30 1.21
CA GLU A 58 4.88 22.99 2.49
C GLU A 58 6.22 23.01 3.25
N PRO A 59 6.86 24.19 3.42
CA PRO A 59 8.20 24.27 4.00
C PRO A 59 8.20 23.92 5.50
N ALA A 60 9.32 23.38 5.97
CA ALA A 60 9.51 23.07 7.39
C ALA A 60 9.49 24.33 8.27
N GLU A 61 8.53 24.43 9.19
CA GLU A 61 8.34 25.61 10.04
C GLU A 61 9.06 25.44 11.39
N SER A 62 8.92 24.27 11.99
CA SER A 62 9.52 23.93 13.28
C SER A 62 11.01 23.55 13.15
N ASN A 63 11.73 23.62 14.28
CA ASN A 63 13.10 23.10 14.33
C ASN A 63 13.15 21.59 14.11
N SER A 64 12.15 20.85 14.59
CA SER A 64 12.05 19.39 14.42
C SER A 64 11.94 19.01 12.94
N GLU A 65 11.06 19.66 12.20
CA GLU A 65 10.87 19.42 10.76
C GLU A 65 12.12 19.78 9.96
N ARG A 66 12.80 20.87 10.32
CA ARG A 66 14.07 21.25 9.70
C ARG A 66 15.15 20.18 9.89
N GLU A 67 15.23 19.58 11.09
CA GLU A 67 16.15 18.47 11.35
C GLU A 67 15.76 17.20 10.59
N GLN A 68 14.47 16.91 10.47
CA GLN A 68 13.97 15.79 9.66
C GLN A 68 14.29 15.98 8.17
N LEU A 69 14.05 17.17 7.62
CA LEU A 69 14.37 17.50 6.23
C LEU A 69 15.88 17.37 5.95
N LYS A 70 16.74 17.79 6.89
CA LYS A 70 18.19 17.58 6.77
C LYS A 70 18.53 16.09 6.64
N LYS A 71 17.98 15.24 7.52
CA LYS A 71 18.21 13.78 7.47
C LYS A 71 17.72 13.17 6.14
N LEU A 72 16.59 13.65 5.62
CA LEU A 72 16.02 13.20 4.35
C LEU A 72 16.83 13.62 3.12
N LYS A 73 17.68 14.66 3.20
CA LYS A 73 18.52 15.12 2.09
C LYS A 73 19.91 14.47 2.03
N VAL A 74 20.40 13.93 3.15
CA VAL A 74 21.77 13.41 3.28
C VAL A 74 21.91 11.94 2.83
N ARG A 75 20.81 11.19 2.80
CA ARG A 75 20.83 9.74 2.62
C ARG A 75 20.67 9.30 1.16
#